data_AF-A0AAU7XGA6-F1
#
_entry.id   AF-A0AAU7XGA6-F1
#
_cell.length_a   1.000
_cell.length_b   1.000
_cell.length_c   1.000
_cell.angle_alpha   90.00
_cell.angle_beta   90.00
_cell.angle_gamma   90.00
#
_symmetry.space_group_name_H-M   'P 1'
#
loop_
_entity.id
_entity.type
_entity.pdbx_description
1 polymer ?
#
loop_
_entity_poly.entity_id
_entity_poly.type
_entity_poly.pdbx_seq_one_letter_code
_entity_poly.pdbx_strand_id
1 'polypeptide(L)'
;MENTARTLDHDRLAPSVFAPAELAALRRIADPVARRTRFFVLWTLKEAYIKARGMGLSLPLDGFSFDLDGPEPTIAFAASCPDDPARWRFRYDAPTPTHRLALAVPAATDEIRLFRVSLGAEAVGA
;
A
#
# COMPACT_ATOMS: atom_id res chain seq x y z
N MET A 1 4.48 -6.15 0.33
CA MET A 1 4.33 -6.48 1.76
C MET A 1 5.52 -5.86 2.45
N GLU A 2 5.29 -5.22 3.60
CA GLU A 2 6.33 -4.51 4.34
C GLU A 2 6.27 -4.90 5.82
N ASN A 3 7.44 -5.02 6.44
CA ASN A 3 7.58 -5.22 7.88
C ASN A 3 7.69 -3.85 8.56
N THR A 4 6.63 -3.47 9.28
CA THR A 4 6.54 -2.19 9.97
C THR A 4 7.37 -2.12 11.25
N ALA A 5 8.05 -3.18 11.66
CA ALA A 5 9.02 -3.15 12.77
C ALA A 5 10.44 -2.81 12.30
N ARG A 6 10.70 -2.79 10.99
CA ARG A 6 12.01 -2.43 10.45
C ARG A 6 12.30 -0.96 10.73
N THR A 7 13.50 -0.66 11.21
CA THR A 7 13.95 0.71 11.46
C THR A 7 14.15 1.42 10.12
N LEU A 8 13.18 2.27 9.76
CA LEU A 8 13.22 3.09 8.57
C LEU A 8 12.69 4.47 8.95
N ASP A 9 13.36 5.54 8.52
CA ASP A 9 12.89 6.90 8.79
C ASP A 9 11.77 7.25 7.80
N HIS A 10 10.55 6.89 8.18
CA HIS A 10 9.35 7.06 7.36
C HIS A 10 9.04 8.53 7.09
N ASP A 11 9.29 9.41 8.06
CA ASP A 11 9.02 10.84 7.94
C ASP A 11 9.98 11.50 6.92
N ARG A 12 11.22 11.00 6.84
CA ARG A 12 12.16 11.39 5.78
C ARG A 12 11.84 10.78 4.42
N LEU A 13 11.29 9.58 4.37
CA LEU A 13 10.96 8.92 3.10
C LEU A 13 9.68 9.47 2.47
N ALA A 14 8.68 9.80 3.28
CA ALA A 14 7.36 10.23 2.80
C ALA A 14 7.43 11.29 1.67
N PRO A 15 8.22 12.38 1.79
CA PRO A 15 8.25 13.43 0.78
C PRO A 15 8.84 13.01 -0.57
N SER A 16 9.66 11.96 -0.62
CA SER A 16 10.27 11.49 -1.88
C SER A 16 9.44 10.42 -2.60
N VAL A 17 8.37 9.91 -1.97
CA VAL A 17 7.63 8.75 -2.48
C VAL A 17 6.12 8.98 -2.58
N PHE A 18 5.57 9.95 -1.86
CA PHE A 18 4.14 10.25 -1.87
C PHE A 18 3.81 11.50 -2.66
N ALA A 19 2.71 11.43 -3.38
CA ALA A 19 2.16 12.58 -4.09
C ALA A 19 1.69 13.66 -3.09
N PRO A 20 1.61 14.94 -3.50
CA PRO A 20 1.18 16.03 -2.61
C PRO A 20 -0.16 15.78 -1.90
N ALA A 21 -1.12 15.15 -2.57
CA ALA A 21 -2.42 14.82 -1.98
C ALA A 21 -2.32 13.79 -0.83
N GLU A 22 -1.49 12.75 -1.00
CA GLU A 22 -1.23 11.72 0.02
C GLU A 22 -0.49 12.33 1.22
N LEU A 23 0.50 13.20 0.98
CA LEU A 23 1.21 13.93 2.03
C LEU A 23 0.27 14.82 2.84
N ALA A 24 -0.64 15.53 2.16
CA ALA A 24 -1.65 16.35 2.82
C ALA A 24 -2.62 15.48 3.66
N ALA A 25 -3.03 14.32 3.15
CA ALA A 25 -3.86 13.37 3.88
C ALA A 25 -3.14 12.81 5.13
N LEU A 26 -1.86 12.43 5.01
CA LEU A 26 -1.05 11.96 6.13
C LEU A 26 -0.89 13.03 7.22
N ARG A 27 -0.65 14.29 6.83
CA ARG A 27 -0.49 15.42 7.76
C ARG A 27 -1.76 15.74 8.55
N ARG A 28 -2.94 15.43 7.99
CA ARG A 28 -4.24 15.61 8.68
C ARG A 28 -4.47 14.59 9.80
N ILE A 29 -3.73 13.49 9.85
CA ILE A 29 -3.88 12.47 10.89
C ILE A 29 -3.09 12.88 12.13
N ALA A 30 -3.82 13.26 13.18
CA ALA A 30 -3.25 13.73 14.43
C ALA A 30 -2.56 12.61 15.24
N ASP A 31 -3.18 11.42 15.32
CA ASP A 31 -2.61 10.28 16.03
C ASP A 31 -1.37 9.74 15.29
N PRO A 32 -0.17 9.75 15.93
CA PRO A 32 1.05 9.24 15.31
C PRO A 32 0.97 7.77 14.90
N VAL A 33 0.25 6.93 15.65
CA VAL A 33 0.14 5.49 15.36
C VAL A 33 -0.74 5.26 14.13
N ALA A 34 -1.88 5.94 14.05
CA ALA A 34 -2.73 5.94 12.87
C ALA A 34 -2.01 6.53 11.64
N ARG A 35 -1.27 7.64 11.80
CA ARG A 35 -0.50 8.25 10.70
C ARG A 35 0.55 7.30 10.17
N ARG A 36 1.30 6.64 11.06
CA ARG A 36 2.29 5.62 10.70
C ARG A 36 1.64 4.41 10.03
N THR A 37 0.48 3.97 10.50
CA THR A 37 -0.27 2.89 9.85
C THR A 37 -0.68 3.28 8.44
N ARG A 38 -1.21 4.50 8.25
CA ARG A 38 -1.59 5.03 6.94
C ARG A 38 -0.39 5.14 6.00
N PHE A 39 0.78 5.56 6.48
CA PHE A 39 2.03 5.59 5.74
C PHE A 39 2.32 4.22 5.11
N PHE A 40 2.30 3.14 5.90
CA PHE A 40 2.65 1.81 5.38
C PHE A 40 1.59 1.23 4.44
N VAL A 41 0.31 1.58 4.64
CA VAL A 41 -0.74 1.21 3.68
C VAL A 41 -0.47 1.87 2.33
N LEU A 42 -0.21 3.19 2.30
CA LEU A 42 0.13 3.90 1.06
C LEU A 42 1.41 3.35 0.42
N TRP A 43 2.46 3.14 1.22
CA TRP A 43 3.72 2.56 0.75
C TRP A 43 3.51 1.22 0.04
N THR A 44 2.81 0.30 0.70
CA THR A 44 2.58 -1.04 0.14
C THR A 44 1.68 -1.01 -1.10
N LEU A 45 0.69 -0.11 -1.16
CA LEU A 45 -0.13 0.11 -2.36
C LEU A 45 0.71 0.62 -3.55
N LYS A 46 1.60 1.60 -3.31
CA LYS A 46 2.53 2.07 -4.34
C LYS A 46 3.43 0.95 -4.84
N GLU A 47 4.04 0.19 -3.93
CA GLU A 47 4.85 -0.97 -4.32
C GLU A 47 4.05 -1.99 -5.14
N ALA A 48 2.81 -2.28 -4.74
CA ALA A 48 1.96 -3.24 -5.42
C ALA A 48 1.64 -2.77 -6.85
N TYR A 49 1.27 -1.50 -7.02
CA TYR A 49 1.03 -0.92 -8.34
C TYR A 49 2.29 -0.95 -9.23
N ILE A 50 3.44 -0.53 -8.69
CA ILE A 50 4.72 -0.54 -9.43
C ILE A 50 5.06 -1.96 -9.91
N LYS A 51 4.90 -2.96 -9.03
CA LYS A 51 5.13 -4.37 -9.35
C LYS A 51 4.16 -4.85 -10.43
N ALA A 52 2.88 -4.50 -10.33
CA ALA A 52 1.87 -4.92 -11.31
C ALA A 52 2.04 -4.24 -12.68
N ARG A 53 2.56 -3.01 -12.72
CA ARG A 53 2.94 -2.33 -13.99
C ARG A 53 4.15 -2.95 -14.68
N GLY A 54 4.99 -3.69 -13.96
CA GLY A 54 6.18 -4.35 -14.52
C GLY A 54 7.32 -3.42 -14.94
N MET A 55 7.23 -2.12 -14.67
CA MET A 55 8.22 -1.11 -15.09
C MET A 55 9.32 -0.85 -14.05
N GLY A 56 9.27 -1.50 -12.88
CA GLY A 56 10.24 -1.28 -11.81
C GLY A 56 10.25 0.17 -11.29
N LEU A 57 11.37 0.61 -10.72
CA LEU A 57 11.52 1.93 -10.10
C LEU A 57 11.61 3.10 -11.10
N SER A 58 11.40 2.85 -12.40
CA SER A 58 11.38 3.89 -13.43
C SER A 58 10.11 4.75 -13.40
N LEU A 59 9.10 4.36 -12.60
CA LEU A 59 7.88 5.14 -12.41
C LEU A 59 8.12 6.33 -11.47
N PRO A 60 7.71 7.56 -11.85
CA PRO A 60 7.76 8.70 -10.96
C PRO A 60 6.75 8.48 -9.83
N LEU A 61 7.24 8.28 -8.60
CA LEU A 61 6.41 7.91 -7.45
C LEU A 61 5.40 8.99 -7.06
N ASP A 62 5.64 10.24 -7.42
CA ASP A 62 4.72 11.37 -7.25
C ASP A 62 3.74 11.54 -8.43
N GLY A 63 3.92 10.81 -9.52
CA GLY A 63 3.07 10.84 -10.71
C GLY A 63 1.74 10.09 -10.56
N PHE A 64 1.50 9.44 -9.42
CA PHE A 64 0.25 8.78 -9.10
C PHE A 64 -0.04 8.82 -7.61
N SER A 65 -1.31 8.77 -7.23
CA SER A 65 -1.74 8.90 -5.84
C SER A 65 -2.90 7.97 -5.52
N PHE A 66 -2.90 7.42 -4.31
CA PHE A 66 -4.02 6.65 -3.77
C PHE A 66 -4.96 7.50 -2.94
N ASP A 67 -6.25 7.28 -3.12
CA ASP A 67 -7.31 7.70 -2.21
C ASP A 67 -7.82 6.49 -1.44
N LEU A 68 -7.99 6.66 -0.13
CA LEU A 68 -8.35 5.62 0.83
C LEU A 68 -9.55 6.03 1.70
N ASP A 69 -10.29 7.07 1.31
CA ASP A 69 -11.49 7.53 2.01
C ASP A 69 -12.75 6.73 1.59
N GLY A 70 -12.67 5.99 0.48
CA GLY A 70 -13.71 5.06 0.01
C GLY A 70 -13.62 3.64 0.60
N PRO A 71 -14.57 2.76 0.22
CA PRO A 71 -14.60 1.37 0.69
C PRO A 71 -13.43 0.51 0.16
N GLU A 72 -12.91 0.85 -1.01
CA GLU A 72 -11.70 0.27 -1.59
C GLU A 72 -10.74 1.40 -2.02
N PRO A 73 -9.41 1.16 -2.03
CA PRO A 73 -8.46 2.13 -2.54
C PRO A 73 -8.70 2.42 -4.03
N THR A 74 -8.63 3.69 -4.39
CA THR A 74 -8.62 4.13 -5.80
C THR A 74 -7.29 4.81 -6.11
N ILE A 75 -6.93 4.85 -7.40
CA ILE A 75 -5.69 5.48 -7.87
C ILE A 75 -6.02 6.60 -8.86
N ALA A 76 -5.26 7.68 -8.80
CA ALA A 76 -5.26 8.74 -9.80
C ALA A 76 -3.87 8.91 -10.40
N PHE A 77 -3.81 9.35 -11.65
CA PHE A 77 -2.59 9.52 -12.42
C PHE A 77 -2.41 10.97 -12.86
N ALA A 78 -1.20 11.50 -12.70
CA ALA A 78 -0.79 12.76 -13.28
C ALA A 78 -0.40 12.57 -14.75
N ALA A 79 -0.38 13.67 -15.51
CA ALA A 79 0.05 13.65 -16.91
C ALA A 79 1.48 13.13 -17.12
N SER A 80 2.36 13.23 -16.10
CA SER A 80 3.73 12.71 -16.12
C SER A 80 3.82 11.18 -16.01
N CYS A 81 2.74 10.51 -15.61
CA CYS A 81 2.68 9.07 -15.44
C CYS A 81 1.32 8.51 -15.87
N PRO A 82 0.97 8.64 -17.16
CA PRO A 82 -0.36 8.29 -17.63
C PRO A 82 -0.61 6.77 -17.53
N ASP A 83 -1.76 6.44 -16.94
CA ASP A 83 -2.40 5.14 -17.03
C ASP A 83 -3.90 5.33 -16.82
N ASP A 84 -4.68 4.27 -17.02
CA ASP A 84 -6.13 4.30 -16.80
C ASP A 84 -6.47 3.75 -15.40
N PRO A 85 -7.05 4.56 -14.49
CA PRO A 85 -7.50 4.10 -13.18
C PRO A 85 -8.45 2.90 -13.24
N ALA A 86 -9.29 2.83 -14.28
CA ALA A 86 -10.30 1.78 -14.42
C ALA A 86 -9.68 0.40 -14.74
N ARG A 87 -8.38 0.33 -15.05
CA ARG A 87 -7.67 -0.94 -15.25
C ARG A 87 -7.34 -1.64 -13.95
N TRP A 88 -7.47 -0.98 -12.81
CA TRP A 88 -6.90 -1.44 -11.55
C TRP A 88 -7.93 -1.62 -10.45
N ARG A 89 -7.74 -2.70 -9.68
CA ARG A 89 -8.38 -2.91 -8.39
C ARG A 89 -7.30 -3.12 -7.33
N PHE A 90 -7.58 -2.62 -6.13
CA PHE A 90 -6.63 -2.64 -5.04
C PHE A 90 -7.24 -3.20 -3.77
N ARG A 91 -6.43 -3.89 -2.98
CA ARG A 91 -6.78 -4.35 -1.63
C ARG A 91 -5.56 -4.18 -0.75
N TYR A 92 -5.77 -3.95 0.53
CA TYR A 92 -4.71 -4.03 1.53
C TYR A 92 -5.19 -4.80 2.75
N ASP A 93 -4.25 -5.38 3.49
CA ASP A 93 -4.51 -6.12 4.72
C ASP A 93 -3.34 -5.96 5.71
N ALA A 94 -3.61 -6.27 6.98
CA ALA A 94 -2.63 -6.41 8.05
C ALA A 94 -2.57 -7.89 8.48
N PRO A 95 -1.77 -8.74 7.81
CA PRO A 95 -1.68 -10.17 8.12
C PRO A 95 -1.19 -10.44 9.54
N THR A 96 -0.36 -9.53 10.07
CA THR A 96 0.07 -9.51 11.47
C THR A 96 0.09 -8.07 11.99
N PRO A 97 0.23 -7.83 13.30
CA PRO A 97 0.34 -6.48 13.84
C PRO A 97 1.48 -5.66 13.21
N THR A 98 2.57 -6.33 12.83
CA THR A 98 3.80 -5.72 12.31
C THR A 98 3.96 -5.81 10.80
N HIS A 99 2.96 -6.27 10.06
CA HIS A 99 3.05 -6.39 8.60
C HIS A 99 1.91 -5.66 7.91
N ARG A 100 2.22 -5.07 6.77
CA ARG A 100 1.24 -4.52 5.84
C ARG A 100 1.39 -5.18 4.48
N LEU A 101 0.27 -5.54 3.88
CA LEU A 101 0.18 -6.16 2.57
C LEU A 101 -0.74 -5.31 1.71
N ALA A 102 -0.40 -5.18 0.43
CA ALA A 102 -1.30 -4.65 -0.56
C ALA A 102 -1.21 -5.46 -1.86
N LEU A 103 -2.30 -5.44 -2.61
CA LEU A 103 -2.49 -6.09 -3.90
C LEU A 103 -2.91 -5.03 -4.91
N ALA A 104 -2.38 -5.14 -6.12
CA ALA A 104 -2.82 -4.42 -7.30
C ALA A 104 -3.09 -5.46 -8.38
N VAL A 105 -4.32 -5.52 -8.88
CA VAL A 105 -4.75 -6.52 -9.87
C VAL A 105 -5.54 -5.85 -11.00
N PRO A 106 -5.66 -6.48 -12.17
CA PRO A 106 -6.54 -6.00 -13.23
C PRO A 106 -7.97 -5.83 -12.75
N ALA A 107 -8.69 -4.83 -13.23
CA ALA A 107 -10.09 -4.62 -12.86
C ALA A 107 -11.02 -5.75 -13.31
N ALA A 108 -10.62 -6.48 -14.36
CA ALA A 108 -11.29 -7.69 -14.82
C ALA A 108 -11.10 -8.90 -13.89
N THR A 109 -10.32 -8.79 -12.80
CA THR A 109 -10.27 -9.84 -11.77
C THR A 109 -11.62 -9.93 -11.09
N ASP A 110 -12.31 -11.06 -11.26
CA ASP A 110 -13.65 -11.29 -10.68
C ASP A 110 -13.64 -11.16 -9.15
N GLU A 111 -12.71 -11.86 -8.48
CA GLU A 111 -12.65 -11.90 -7.02
C GLU A 111 -11.22 -11.88 -6.48
N ILE A 112 -11.04 -11.19 -5.35
CA ILE A 112 -9.81 -11.19 -4.56
C ILE A 112 -10.11 -11.80 -3.19
N ARG A 113 -9.67 -13.05 -2.97
CA ARG A 113 -9.76 -13.72 -1.66
C ARG A 113 -8.39 -13.79 -1.00
N LEU A 114 -8.34 -13.38 0.27
CA LEU A 114 -7.17 -13.54 1.14
C LEU A 114 -7.49 -14.63 2.17
N PHE A 115 -6.67 -15.66 2.20
CA PHE A 115 -6.77 -16.73 3.20
C PHE A 115 -5.62 -16.59 4.20
N ARG A 116 -5.93 -16.69 5.49
CA ARG A 116 -4.94 -16.73 6.56
C ARG A 116 -4.90 -18.12 7.13
N VAL A 117 -3.72 -18.75 7.07
CA VAL A 117 -3.49 -20.08 7.62
C VAL A 117 -2.52 -19.95 8.78
N SER A 118 -2.92 -20.45 9.95
CA SER A 118 -2.05 -20.59 11.10
C SER A 118 -1.55 -22.02 11.14
N LEU A 119 -0.24 -22.21 11.06
CA LEU A 119 0.36 -23.51 11.33
C LEU A 119 0.43 -23.67 12.84
N GLY A 120 -0.26 -24.65 13.40
CA GLY A 120 -0.11 -25.00 14.81
C GLY A 120 1.33 -25.41 15.08
N ALA A 121 1.90 -24.99 16.20
CA ALA A 121 3.09 -25.64 16.71
C ALA A 121 2.70 -27.06 17.10
N GLU A 122 3.35 -28.09 16.54
CA GLU A 122 3.29 -29.41 17.14
C GLU A 122 3.78 -29.26 18.60
N ALA A 123 2.93 -29.67 19.54
CA ALA A 123 3.35 -29.80 20.92
C ALA A 123 4.46 -30.84 20.95
N VAL A 124 5.71 -30.41 21.12
CA VAL A 124 6.79 -31.32 21.51
C VAL A 124 6.42 -31.79 22.91
N GLY A 125 5.92 -33.03 22.97
CA GLY A 125 5.53 -33.70 24.21
C GLY A 125 6.68 -33.78 25.21
N ALA A 126 6.29 -33.70 26.48
CA ALA A 126 7.12 -33.68 27.68
C ALA A 126 8.05 -34.89 27.84
#